data_AF-A0A838F1T8-F1
#
_entry.id   AF-A0A838F1T8-F1
#
_cell.length_a   1.000
_cell.length_b   1.000
_cell.length_c   1.000
_cell.angle_alpha   90.00
_cell.angle_beta   90.00
_cell.angle_gamma   90.00
#
_symmetry.space_group_name_H-M   'P 1'
#
loop_
_entity.id
_entity.type
_entity.pdbx_description
1 polymer ?
#
loop_
_entity_poly.entity_id
_entity_poly.type
_entity_poly.pdbx_seq_one_letter_code
_entity_poly.pdbx_strand_id
1 'polypeptide(L)'
;MRAFREAYAAGEFESAAEILKSSELKKDKKSKLLWNLEKGTLSLGQGKEDSAIKSFQAAINLIDQLYTKKLSAKVATFLVNDASDVFYGASYERSYAHYYLAKSYYARYLKKHNKLDLQGARGTILAWDSYFADLQRSAEPKTIYQTDLMLKVFGAEVHEVSEIRDDKQIALQLYKDALIILDTMAGAFEVFNSKNIEYLKDFEKALSEDKKPSSKAYVPTVAQQDLKNFLHYKILALTKEVRGSDFNLQVKNLKPMPEVLKKVSEPKGNVVILIEEGLIPQKVGKPFNFGLKGAVDSVESPAAKAFIATIGTAVLTSFAMNTLGMQPNKIQDAGSFVFAYETTRLGVTEAAVAFELPMIEKSTKVKDFQVFILDDKGNVLKQEPLAIISENGEIAKV
;
A
#
# COMPACT_ATOMS: atom_id res chain seq x y z
N MET A 1 -17.11 -10.38 -5.02
CA MET A 1 -15.94 -10.15 -4.14
C MET A 1 -16.22 -9.26 -2.94
N ARG A 2 -17.04 -8.21 -3.05
CA ARG A 2 -17.46 -7.39 -1.90
C ARG A 2 -18.06 -8.24 -0.75
N ALA A 3 -19.06 -9.06 -1.06
CA ALA A 3 -19.68 -9.97 -0.08
C ALA A 3 -18.69 -10.94 0.60
N PHE A 4 -17.65 -11.39 -0.13
CA PHE A 4 -16.58 -12.21 0.46
C PHE A 4 -15.83 -11.43 1.54
N ARG A 5 -15.44 -10.18 1.25
CA ARG A 5 -14.66 -9.34 2.18
C ARG A 5 -15.49 -8.91 3.38
N GLU A 6 -16.78 -8.64 3.18
CA GLU A 6 -17.72 -8.34 4.26
C GLU A 6 -17.87 -9.55 5.21
N ALA A 7 -18.11 -10.75 4.66
CA ALA A 7 -18.18 -11.98 5.46
C ALA A 7 -16.85 -12.27 6.18
N TYR A 8 -15.71 -12.09 5.51
CA TYR A 8 -14.39 -12.25 6.13
C TYR A 8 -14.18 -11.27 7.28
N ALA A 9 -14.52 -9.99 7.10
CA ALA A 9 -14.39 -8.95 8.12
C ALA A 9 -15.29 -9.20 9.33
N ALA A 10 -16.47 -9.82 9.12
CA ALA A 10 -17.37 -10.25 10.18
C ALA A 10 -16.90 -11.52 10.92
N GLY A 11 -15.79 -12.14 10.51
CA GLY A 11 -15.33 -13.42 11.06
C GLY A 11 -16.15 -14.63 10.59
N GLU A 12 -17.04 -14.46 9.62
CA GLU A 12 -17.89 -15.51 9.04
C GLU A 12 -17.12 -16.33 8.00
N PHE A 13 -16.06 -17.01 8.43
CA PHE A 13 -15.11 -17.62 7.52
C PHE A 13 -15.70 -18.76 6.66
N GLU A 14 -16.71 -19.48 7.13
CA GLU A 14 -17.37 -20.51 6.32
C GLU A 14 -18.23 -19.89 5.20
N SER A 15 -18.98 -18.83 5.51
CA SER A 15 -19.71 -18.04 4.52
C SER A 15 -18.75 -17.47 3.47
N ALA A 16 -17.63 -16.87 3.92
CA ALA A 16 -16.59 -16.36 3.03
C ALA A 16 -15.99 -17.48 2.15
N ALA A 17 -15.79 -18.69 2.70
CA ALA A 17 -15.26 -19.82 1.93
C ALA A 17 -16.18 -20.23 0.77
N GLU A 18 -17.49 -20.33 1.01
CA GLU A 18 -18.45 -20.70 -0.04
C GLU A 18 -18.62 -19.61 -1.10
N ILE A 19 -18.61 -18.32 -0.69
CA ILE A 19 -18.60 -17.19 -1.64
C ILE A 19 -17.34 -17.21 -2.50
N LEU A 20 -16.16 -17.45 -1.90
CA LEU A 20 -14.91 -17.50 -2.64
C LEU A 20 -14.94 -18.69 -3.63
N LYS A 21 -15.29 -19.88 -3.16
CA LYS A 21 -15.34 -21.11 -3.97
C LYS A 21 -16.28 -21.03 -5.17
N SER A 22 -17.39 -20.30 -5.05
CA SER A 22 -18.35 -20.05 -6.12
C SER A 22 -17.96 -18.89 -7.05
N SER A 23 -16.97 -18.07 -6.68
CA SER A 23 -16.55 -16.91 -7.48
C SER A 23 -15.89 -17.29 -8.82
N GLU A 24 -16.02 -16.38 -9.79
CA GLU A 24 -15.40 -16.52 -11.11
C GLU A 24 -13.87 -16.48 -11.06
N LEU A 25 -13.30 -15.89 -10.00
CA LEU A 25 -11.84 -15.81 -9.78
C LEU A 25 -11.17 -17.18 -9.81
N LYS A 26 -11.88 -18.23 -9.38
CA LYS A 26 -11.37 -19.60 -9.39
C LYS A 26 -11.18 -20.16 -10.80
N LYS A 27 -12.07 -19.77 -11.73
CA LYS A 27 -12.14 -20.30 -13.10
C LYS A 27 -11.29 -19.47 -14.06
N ASP A 28 -11.20 -18.17 -13.82
CA ASP A 28 -10.46 -17.26 -14.68
C ASP A 28 -8.94 -17.33 -14.42
N LYS A 29 -8.20 -17.74 -15.45
CA LYS A 29 -6.72 -17.80 -15.42
C LYS A 29 -6.10 -16.43 -15.22
N LYS A 30 -6.74 -15.34 -15.69
CA LYS A 30 -6.26 -13.95 -15.55
C LYS A 30 -6.38 -13.45 -14.10
N SER A 31 -7.32 -14.00 -13.33
CA SER A 31 -7.60 -13.66 -11.93
C SER A 31 -6.86 -14.54 -10.90
N LYS A 32 -5.98 -15.44 -11.35
CA LYS A 32 -5.36 -16.46 -10.49
C LYS A 32 -4.51 -15.89 -9.35
N LEU A 33 -3.87 -14.74 -9.56
CA LEU A 33 -3.13 -14.06 -8.49
C LEU A 33 -4.09 -13.63 -7.37
N LEU A 34 -5.16 -12.89 -7.71
CA LEU A 34 -6.15 -12.44 -6.75
C LEU A 34 -6.82 -13.63 -6.02
N TRP A 35 -7.13 -14.70 -6.76
CA TRP A 35 -7.62 -15.94 -6.17
C TRP A 35 -6.71 -16.48 -5.06
N ASN A 36 -5.39 -16.57 -5.32
CA ASN A 36 -4.44 -17.09 -4.36
C ASN A 36 -4.27 -16.18 -3.13
N LEU A 37 -4.31 -14.86 -3.32
CA LEU A 37 -4.27 -13.88 -2.23
C LEU A 37 -5.49 -14.05 -1.31
N GLU A 38 -6.71 -13.99 -1.87
CA GLU A 38 -7.95 -14.08 -1.08
C GLU A 38 -8.08 -15.46 -0.39
N LYS A 39 -7.67 -16.54 -1.08
CA LYS A 39 -7.64 -17.89 -0.50
C LYS A 39 -6.62 -18.02 0.64
N GLY A 40 -5.45 -17.41 0.50
CA GLY A 40 -4.42 -17.39 1.52
C GLY A 40 -4.91 -16.66 2.78
N THR A 41 -5.50 -15.48 2.59
CA THR A 41 -6.06 -14.65 3.66
C THR A 41 -7.17 -15.38 4.40
N LEU A 42 -8.12 -15.97 3.68
CA LEU A 42 -9.16 -16.81 4.27
C LEU A 42 -8.59 -17.97 5.09
N SER A 43 -7.61 -18.69 4.54
CA SER A 43 -7.00 -19.84 5.22
C SER A 43 -6.29 -19.42 6.50
N LEU A 44 -5.63 -18.24 6.49
CA LEU A 44 -4.97 -17.71 7.67
C LEU A 44 -5.99 -17.30 8.74
N GLY A 45 -7.08 -16.62 8.35
CA GLY A 45 -8.19 -16.28 9.26
C GLY A 45 -8.84 -17.52 9.90
N GLN A 46 -8.91 -18.64 9.16
CA GLN A 46 -9.39 -19.93 9.66
C GLN A 46 -8.37 -20.70 10.54
N GLY A 47 -7.17 -20.16 10.79
CA GLY A 47 -6.11 -20.88 11.51
C GLY A 47 -5.57 -22.10 10.76
N LYS A 48 -5.67 -22.11 9.42
CA LYS A 48 -5.17 -23.17 8.52
C LYS A 48 -3.85 -22.73 7.88
N GLU A 49 -2.82 -22.60 8.70
CA GLU A 49 -1.55 -21.96 8.29
C GLU A 49 -0.87 -22.68 7.11
N ASP A 50 -0.95 -24.02 7.04
CA ASP A 50 -0.38 -24.81 5.94
C ASP A 50 -1.03 -24.45 4.58
N SER A 51 -2.34 -24.22 4.58
CA SER A 51 -3.09 -23.81 3.38
C SER A 51 -2.82 -22.36 3.01
N ALA A 52 -2.65 -21.50 4.02
CA ALA A 52 -2.27 -20.10 3.82
C ALA A 52 -0.89 -20.00 3.16
N ILE A 53 0.13 -20.67 3.72
CA ILE A 53 1.50 -20.71 3.20
C ILE A 53 1.51 -21.17 1.75
N LYS A 54 0.83 -22.28 1.43
CA LYS A 54 0.76 -22.80 0.06
C LYS A 54 0.13 -21.80 -0.92
N SER A 55 -0.91 -21.09 -0.48
CA SER A 55 -1.63 -20.11 -1.32
C SER A 55 -0.79 -18.85 -1.55
N PHE A 56 -0.15 -18.32 -0.51
CA PHE A 56 0.72 -17.13 -0.66
C PHE A 56 2.01 -17.42 -1.41
N GLN A 57 2.63 -18.60 -1.24
CA GLN A 57 3.74 -19.04 -2.10
C GLN A 57 3.31 -19.10 -3.57
N ALA A 58 2.12 -19.64 -3.86
CA ALA A 58 1.59 -19.66 -5.22
C ALA A 58 1.32 -18.25 -5.76
N ALA A 59 0.93 -17.30 -4.91
CA ALA A 59 0.77 -15.89 -5.29
C ALA A 59 2.12 -15.25 -5.64
N ILE A 60 3.14 -15.39 -4.78
CA ILE A 60 4.49 -14.84 -5.02
C ILE A 60 5.12 -15.44 -6.28
N ASN A 61 5.04 -16.76 -6.46
CA ASN A 61 5.55 -17.41 -7.68
C ASN A 61 4.87 -16.87 -8.95
N LEU A 62 3.57 -16.56 -8.89
CA LEU A 62 2.87 -15.93 -10.02
C LEU A 62 3.32 -14.48 -10.23
N ILE A 63 3.52 -13.71 -9.16
CA ILE A 63 4.05 -12.33 -9.24
C ILE A 63 5.40 -12.34 -9.96
N ASP A 64 6.31 -13.23 -9.57
CA ASP A 64 7.64 -13.33 -10.16
C ASP A 64 7.56 -13.71 -11.64
N GLN A 65 6.76 -14.73 -11.99
CA GLN A 65 6.54 -15.14 -13.37
C GLN A 65 5.98 -14.00 -14.25
N LEU A 66 5.00 -13.26 -13.71
CA LEU A 66 4.39 -12.14 -14.42
C LEU A 66 5.36 -10.95 -14.57
N TYR A 67 6.22 -10.73 -13.58
CA TYR A 67 7.26 -9.71 -13.63
C TYR A 67 8.33 -10.04 -14.67
N THR A 68 8.85 -11.28 -14.70
CA THR A 68 9.79 -11.74 -15.73
C THR A 68 9.20 -11.58 -17.14
N LYS A 69 7.93 -11.97 -17.32
CA LYS A 69 7.23 -11.79 -18.60
C LYS A 69 7.13 -10.33 -19.01
N LYS A 70 6.85 -9.41 -18.08
CA LYS A 70 6.82 -7.96 -18.35
C LYS A 70 8.17 -7.42 -18.81
N LEU A 71 9.28 -7.88 -18.21
CA LEU A 71 10.62 -7.49 -18.65
C LEU A 71 10.94 -8.01 -20.06
N SER A 72 10.64 -9.29 -20.34
CA SER A 72 10.81 -9.83 -21.70
C SER A 72 9.86 -9.18 -22.72
N ALA A 73 8.63 -8.86 -22.30
CA ALA A 73 7.65 -8.20 -23.13
C ALA A 73 8.01 -6.74 -23.38
N LYS A 74 8.60 -5.99 -22.44
CA LYS A 74 9.11 -4.63 -22.66
C LYS A 74 10.13 -4.56 -23.81
N VAL A 75 10.93 -5.62 -23.99
CA VAL A 75 11.86 -5.74 -25.13
C VAL A 75 11.11 -6.03 -26.45
N ALA A 76 9.99 -6.77 -26.38
CA ALA A 76 9.15 -7.10 -27.53
C ALA A 76 8.10 -6.02 -27.89
N THR A 77 7.65 -5.20 -26.94
CA THR A 77 6.64 -4.14 -27.13
C THR A 77 7.19 -2.87 -27.75
N PHE A 78 8.51 -2.77 -27.95
CA PHE A 78 9.04 -1.82 -28.93
C PHE A 78 8.61 -2.19 -30.38
N LEU A 79 8.07 -3.40 -30.59
CA LEU A 79 7.63 -3.90 -31.90
C LEU A 79 6.13 -4.19 -31.99
N VAL A 80 5.37 -4.35 -30.90
CA VAL A 80 3.92 -4.61 -30.95
C VAL A 80 3.20 -4.00 -29.74
N ASN A 81 2.18 -3.19 -30.03
CA ASN A 81 1.28 -2.55 -29.06
C ASN A 81 0.31 -3.59 -28.50
N ASP A 82 0.47 -4.06 -27.25
CA ASP A 82 -0.44 -5.06 -26.68
C ASP A 82 -0.86 -4.70 -25.25
N ALA A 83 -2.13 -4.30 -25.12
CA ALA A 83 -2.81 -4.04 -23.86
C ALA A 83 -3.21 -5.39 -23.23
N SER A 84 -2.33 -6.00 -22.43
CA SER A 84 -2.61 -7.33 -21.87
C SER A 84 -3.55 -7.28 -20.65
N ASP A 85 -4.71 -7.95 -20.76
CA ASP A 85 -5.77 -8.21 -19.75
C ASP A 85 -5.38 -9.00 -18.47
N VAL A 86 -4.10 -9.16 -18.13
CA VAL A 86 -3.69 -10.00 -16.99
C VAL A 86 -3.65 -9.17 -15.69
N PHE A 87 -4.21 -9.69 -14.60
CA PHE A 87 -4.09 -9.03 -13.30
C PHE A 87 -2.68 -9.22 -12.72
N TYR A 88 -1.89 -8.14 -12.72
CA TYR A 88 -0.50 -8.14 -12.27
C TYR A 88 -0.31 -7.86 -10.78
N GLY A 89 -1.37 -7.44 -10.08
CA GLY A 89 -1.29 -6.87 -8.73
C GLY A 89 -0.55 -5.53 -8.69
N ALA A 90 -1.08 -4.58 -7.92
CA ALA A 90 -0.38 -3.34 -7.58
C ALA A 90 0.82 -3.62 -6.66
N SER A 91 1.79 -2.70 -6.58
CA SER A 91 3.00 -2.89 -5.76
C SER A 91 2.70 -3.22 -4.29
N TYR A 92 1.70 -2.54 -3.70
CA TYR A 92 1.27 -2.84 -2.32
C TYR A 92 0.62 -4.23 -2.19
N GLU A 93 -0.10 -4.74 -3.20
CA GLU A 93 -0.70 -6.09 -3.15
C GLU A 93 0.40 -7.17 -3.19
N ARG A 94 1.51 -6.90 -3.88
CA ARG A 94 2.69 -7.77 -3.89
C ARG A 94 3.43 -7.71 -2.57
N SER A 95 3.62 -6.52 -2.02
CA SER A 95 4.13 -6.30 -0.66
C SER A 95 3.34 -7.13 0.36
N TYR A 96 2.01 -7.07 0.29
CA TYR A 96 1.14 -7.86 1.18
C TYR A 96 1.25 -9.37 0.98
N ALA A 97 1.51 -9.86 -0.23
CA ALA A 97 1.73 -11.28 -0.44
C ALA A 97 2.93 -11.79 0.40
N HIS A 98 4.01 -11.00 0.45
CA HIS A 98 5.16 -11.30 1.31
C HIS A 98 4.82 -11.20 2.79
N TYR A 99 4.15 -10.11 3.20
CA TYR A 99 3.70 -9.93 4.57
C TYR A 99 2.90 -11.14 5.08
N TYR A 100 1.85 -11.51 4.35
CA TYR A 100 0.98 -12.60 4.77
C TYR A 100 1.67 -13.97 4.72
N LEU A 101 2.61 -14.19 3.80
CA LEU A 101 3.42 -15.42 3.82
C LEU A 101 4.31 -15.46 5.08
N ALA A 102 5.01 -14.38 5.39
CA ALA A 102 5.84 -14.29 6.58
C ALA A 102 5.01 -14.46 7.85
N LYS A 103 3.85 -13.79 7.92
CA LYS A 103 2.87 -13.95 9.00
C LYS A 103 2.35 -15.37 9.13
N SER A 104 2.07 -16.05 8.02
CA SER A 104 1.56 -17.43 8.06
C SER A 104 2.61 -18.39 8.65
N TYR A 105 3.87 -18.23 8.28
CA TYR A 105 4.98 -18.96 8.90
C TYR A 105 5.12 -18.62 10.38
N TYR A 106 5.08 -17.34 10.73
CA TYR A 106 5.24 -16.89 12.10
C TYR A 106 4.10 -17.36 13.00
N ALA A 107 2.84 -17.30 12.55
CA ALA A 107 1.69 -17.84 13.26
C ALA A 107 1.83 -19.35 13.50
N ARG A 108 2.29 -20.10 12.49
CA ARG A 108 2.56 -21.54 12.63
C ARG A 108 3.68 -21.82 13.62
N TYR A 109 4.73 -20.99 13.64
CA TYR A 109 5.79 -21.05 14.63
C TYR A 109 5.26 -20.81 16.05
N LEU A 110 4.44 -19.78 16.28
CA LEU A 110 3.87 -19.50 17.60
C LEU A 110 3.01 -20.67 18.12
N LYS A 111 2.39 -21.45 17.23
CA LYS A 111 1.58 -22.62 17.58
C LYS A 111 2.38 -23.91 17.76
N LYS A 112 3.40 -24.14 16.92
CA LYS A 112 4.13 -25.42 16.84
C LYS A 112 5.55 -25.36 17.43
N HIS A 113 6.07 -24.16 17.69
CA HIS A 113 7.45 -23.88 18.10
C HIS A 113 8.53 -24.50 17.20
N ASN A 114 8.23 -24.70 15.91
CA ASN A 114 9.15 -25.30 14.95
C ASN A 114 10.11 -24.25 14.37
N LYS A 115 11.41 -24.40 14.60
CA LYS A 115 12.45 -23.47 14.12
C LYS A 115 12.45 -23.29 12.60
N LEU A 116 12.04 -24.30 11.81
CA LEU A 116 11.92 -24.16 10.36
C LEU A 116 10.85 -23.13 9.95
N ASP A 117 9.79 -22.99 10.74
CA ASP A 117 8.75 -22.00 10.50
C ASP A 117 9.28 -20.59 10.77
N LEU A 118 10.03 -20.41 11.86
CA LEU A 118 10.69 -19.14 12.16
C LEU A 118 11.70 -18.75 11.07
N GLN A 119 12.48 -19.72 10.57
CA GLN A 119 13.38 -19.51 9.42
C GLN A 119 12.60 -19.16 8.14
N GLY A 120 11.46 -19.80 7.90
CA GLY A 120 10.58 -19.48 6.78
C GLY A 120 10.05 -18.05 6.83
N ALA A 121 9.64 -17.59 8.02
CA ALA A 121 9.20 -16.21 8.22
C ALA A 121 10.33 -15.21 7.91
N ARG A 122 11.54 -15.45 8.44
CA ARG A 122 12.73 -14.61 8.20
C ARG A 122 13.16 -14.58 6.74
N GLY A 123 13.21 -15.75 6.08
CA GLY A 123 13.52 -15.85 4.66
C GLY A 123 12.52 -15.06 3.82
N THR A 124 11.24 -15.07 4.21
CA THR A 124 10.20 -14.30 3.54
C THR A 124 10.37 -12.79 3.77
N ILE A 125 10.74 -12.35 4.98
CA ILE A 125 11.07 -10.95 5.28
C ILE A 125 12.24 -10.44 4.43
N LEU A 126 13.29 -11.25 4.27
CA LEU A 126 14.43 -10.92 3.40
C LEU A 126 14.02 -10.83 1.92
N ALA A 127 13.18 -11.74 1.45
CA ALA A 127 12.62 -11.69 0.11
C ALA A 127 11.75 -10.44 -0.10
N TRP A 128 10.99 -10.04 0.93
CA TRP A 128 10.16 -8.84 0.90
C TRP A 128 11.01 -7.56 0.81
N ASP A 129 12.10 -7.47 1.57
CA ASP A 129 13.04 -6.35 1.47
C ASP A 129 13.72 -6.29 0.09
N SER A 130 14.08 -7.46 -0.45
CA SER A 130 14.66 -7.58 -1.79
C SER A 130 13.70 -7.10 -2.89
N TYR A 131 12.40 -7.37 -2.74
CA TYR A 131 11.36 -6.88 -3.65
C TYR A 131 11.38 -5.34 -3.76
N PHE A 132 11.48 -4.62 -2.64
CA PHE A 132 11.57 -3.16 -2.67
C PHE A 132 12.89 -2.67 -3.27
N ALA A 133 14.00 -3.35 -2.99
CA ALA A 133 15.29 -3.03 -3.61
C ALA A 133 15.26 -3.21 -5.14
N ASP A 134 14.58 -4.25 -5.64
CA ASP A 134 14.37 -4.46 -7.08
C ASP A 134 13.43 -3.41 -7.68
N LEU A 135 12.38 -3.02 -6.96
CA LEU A 135 11.45 -1.97 -7.39
C LEU A 135 12.20 -0.63 -7.57
N GLN A 136 13.08 -0.29 -6.64
CA GLN A 136 13.91 0.92 -6.72
C GLN A 136 14.93 0.86 -7.86
N ARG A 137 15.55 -0.30 -8.10
CA ARG A 137 16.51 -0.48 -9.21
C ARG A 137 15.84 -0.42 -10.59
N SER A 138 14.56 -0.76 -10.69
CA SER A 138 13.82 -0.86 -11.95
C SER A 138 12.93 0.35 -12.26
N ALA A 139 12.69 1.21 -11.28
CA ALA A 139 11.84 2.40 -11.42
C ALA A 139 12.68 3.62 -11.86
N GLU A 140 12.47 4.06 -13.09
CA GLU A 140 12.78 5.43 -13.52
C GLU A 140 11.49 6.16 -13.89
N PRO A 141 11.16 7.30 -13.25
CA PRO A 141 11.91 7.97 -12.16
C PRO A 141 11.80 7.24 -10.80
N LYS A 142 12.70 7.59 -9.85
CA LYS A 142 12.69 7.08 -8.47
C LYS A 142 11.29 7.26 -7.86
N THR A 143 10.75 6.19 -7.29
CA THR A 143 9.41 6.20 -6.67
C THR A 143 9.50 6.41 -5.16
N ILE A 144 8.48 7.06 -4.59
CA ILE A 144 8.30 7.20 -3.14
C ILE A 144 8.18 5.85 -2.42
N TYR A 145 7.84 4.77 -3.14
CA TYR A 145 7.75 3.40 -2.64
C TYR A 145 9.13 2.74 -2.52
N GLN A 146 9.96 3.28 -1.62
CA GLN A 146 11.33 2.80 -1.42
C GLN A 146 11.42 1.59 -0.51
N THR A 147 10.50 1.50 0.45
CA THR A 147 10.41 0.44 1.45
C THR A 147 9.06 0.58 2.15
N ASP A 148 8.86 -0.11 3.27
CA ASP A 148 7.59 -0.21 3.98
C ASP A 148 7.84 -0.24 5.50
N LEU A 149 7.13 0.59 6.27
CA LEU A 149 7.27 0.62 7.73
C LEU A 149 6.88 -0.72 8.37
N MET A 150 5.78 -1.31 7.91
CA MET A 150 5.27 -2.59 8.41
C MET A 150 6.29 -3.70 8.15
N LEU A 151 6.99 -3.71 7.02
CA LEU A 151 8.11 -4.63 6.77
C LEU A 151 9.16 -4.56 7.87
N LYS A 152 9.65 -3.35 8.19
CA LYS A 152 10.72 -3.19 9.18
C LYS A 152 10.24 -3.52 10.59
N VAL A 153 9.05 -3.04 10.97
CA VAL A 153 8.49 -3.30 12.31
C VAL A 153 8.16 -4.78 12.50
N PHE A 154 7.42 -5.39 11.58
CA PHE A 154 7.06 -6.80 11.66
C PHE A 154 8.30 -7.71 11.54
N GLY A 155 9.24 -7.35 10.67
CA GLY A 155 10.51 -8.05 10.56
C GLY A 155 11.27 -8.05 11.88
N ALA A 156 11.33 -6.90 12.55
CA ALA A 156 11.97 -6.79 13.86
C ALA A 156 11.29 -7.68 14.91
N GLU A 157 9.96 -7.73 14.94
CA GLU A 157 9.20 -8.59 15.86
C GLU A 157 9.50 -10.08 15.65
N VAL A 158 9.54 -10.53 14.39
CA VAL A 158 9.88 -11.92 14.05
C VAL A 158 11.30 -12.29 14.51
N HIS A 159 12.25 -11.36 14.42
CA HIS A 159 13.60 -11.57 14.95
C HIS A 159 13.67 -11.51 16.48
N GLU A 160 12.93 -10.60 17.12
CA GLU A 160 12.92 -10.38 18.57
C GLU A 160 12.45 -11.62 19.35
N VAL A 161 11.61 -12.46 18.75
CA VAL A 161 11.08 -13.68 19.39
C VAL A 161 12.15 -14.75 19.60
N SER A 162 13.27 -14.65 18.90
CA SER A 162 14.41 -15.53 19.15
C SER A 162 15.20 -15.08 20.36
N GLU A 163 15.60 -16.04 21.18
CA GLU A 163 16.46 -15.78 22.34
C GLU A 163 17.92 -15.55 21.95
N ILE A 164 18.26 -15.72 20.67
CA ILE A 164 19.62 -15.56 20.14
C ILE A 164 19.98 -14.08 20.07
N ARG A 165 21.14 -13.72 20.62
CA ARG A 165 21.63 -12.34 20.66
C ARG A 165 21.74 -11.70 19.27
N ASP A 166 22.20 -12.44 18.27
CA ASP A 166 22.37 -11.92 16.91
C ASP A 166 21.03 -11.57 16.27
N ASP A 167 19.99 -12.37 16.51
CA ASP A 167 18.63 -12.04 16.05
C ASP A 167 18.11 -10.77 16.72
N LYS A 168 18.35 -10.59 18.02
CA LYS A 168 17.99 -9.36 18.72
C LYS A 168 18.76 -8.13 18.21
N GLN A 169 19.99 -8.31 17.72
CA GLN A 169 20.73 -7.25 17.03
C GLN A 169 20.11 -6.90 15.67
N ILE A 170 19.65 -7.90 14.91
CA ILE A 170 18.91 -7.68 13.67
C ILE A 170 17.60 -6.94 13.96
N ALA A 171 16.85 -7.37 14.97
CA ALA A 171 15.62 -6.68 15.40
C ALA A 171 15.89 -5.21 15.78
N LEU A 172 16.96 -4.96 16.55
CA LEU A 172 17.38 -3.61 16.91
C LEU A 172 17.68 -2.75 15.66
N GLN A 173 18.36 -3.31 14.66
CA GLN A 173 18.65 -2.58 13.43
C GLN A 173 17.38 -2.30 12.63
N LEU A 174 16.49 -3.28 12.49
CA LEU A 174 15.21 -3.11 11.78
C LEU A 174 14.32 -2.05 12.45
N TYR A 175 14.27 -1.96 13.78
CA TYR A 175 13.55 -0.88 14.46
C TYR A 175 14.18 0.50 14.24
N LYS A 176 15.51 0.58 14.14
CA LYS A 176 16.19 1.84 13.77
C LYS A 176 15.88 2.24 12.33
N ASP A 177 15.86 1.28 11.41
CA ASP A 177 15.49 1.52 10.03
C ASP A 177 14.04 1.97 9.92
N ALA A 178 13.12 1.37 10.68
CA ALA A 178 11.73 1.81 10.79
C ALA A 178 11.62 3.26 11.26
N LEU A 179 12.42 3.67 12.26
CA LEU A 179 12.44 5.06 12.74
C LEU A 179 12.95 6.03 11.67
N ILE A 180 13.95 5.63 10.87
CA ILE A 180 14.44 6.43 9.74
C ILE A 180 13.33 6.61 8.70
N ILE A 181 12.58 5.54 8.37
CA ILE A 181 11.45 5.61 7.44
C ILE A 181 10.34 6.52 7.99
N LEU A 182 10.05 6.43 9.28
CA LEU A 182 9.06 7.28 9.96
C LEU A 182 9.41 8.77 9.91
N ASP A 183 10.70 9.10 10.08
CA ASP A 183 11.19 10.47 10.03
C ASP A 183 11.43 10.98 8.58
N THR A 184 11.21 10.13 7.56
CA THR A 184 11.39 10.47 6.15
C THR A 184 10.13 10.18 5.33
N MET A 185 10.08 9.03 4.65
CA MET A 185 9.00 8.63 3.74
C MET A 185 7.61 8.74 4.37
N ALA A 186 7.49 8.44 5.67
CA ALA A 186 6.18 8.41 6.33
C ALA A 186 5.46 9.77 6.32
N GLY A 187 6.19 10.88 6.19
CA GLY A 187 5.60 12.21 6.08
C GLY A 187 4.73 12.41 4.83
N ALA A 188 4.85 11.54 3.82
CA ALA A 188 3.99 11.55 2.63
C ALA A 188 2.58 11.00 2.90
N PHE A 189 2.35 10.38 4.06
CA PHE A 189 1.07 9.77 4.43
C PHE A 189 0.31 10.63 5.43
N GLU A 190 -0.99 10.81 5.19
CA GLU A 190 -1.92 11.56 6.01
C GLU A 190 -1.99 11.02 7.44
N VAL A 191 -1.92 9.70 7.62
CA VAL A 191 -1.90 9.07 8.95
C VAL A 191 -0.76 9.59 9.82
N PHE A 192 0.39 9.95 9.23
CA PHE A 192 1.57 10.39 9.96
C PHE A 192 1.86 11.90 9.86
N ASN A 193 1.32 12.59 8.86
CA ASN A 193 1.54 14.01 8.66
C ASN A 193 0.25 14.73 8.23
N SER A 194 -0.16 15.73 9.01
CA SER A 194 -1.34 16.53 8.68
C SER A 194 -1.17 17.41 7.43
N LYS A 195 0.07 17.63 6.98
CA LYS A 195 0.44 18.33 5.75
C LYS A 195 1.01 17.40 4.67
N ASN A 196 0.56 16.15 4.63
CA ASN A 196 1.12 15.11 3.76
C ASN A 196 1.20 15.49 2.27
N ILE A 197 0.22 16.21 1.71
CA ILE A 197 0.25 16.61 0.30
C ILE A 197 1.35 17.64 0.01
N GLU A 198 1.58 18.60 0.91
CA GLU A 198 2.70 19.55 0.78
C GLU A 198 4.03 18.80 0.89
N TYR A 199 4.13 17.88 1.86
CA TYR A 199 5.32 17.09 2.09
C TYR A 199 5.63 16.13 0.94
N LEU A 200 4.62 15.51 0.33
CA LEU A 200 4.78 14.60 -0.79
C LEU A 200 5.46 15.30 -1.97
N LYS A 201 5.04 16.53 -2.31
CA LYS A 201 5.68 17.34 -3.35
C LYS A 201 7.15 17.63 -3.04
N ASP A 202 7.42 18.00 -1.78
CA ASP A 202 8.79 18.23 -1.31
C ASP A 202 9.62 16.95 -1.35
N PHE A 203 9.02 15.80 -1.03
CA PHE A 203 9.65 14.49 -1.02
C PHE A 203 9.99 13.99 -2.42
N GLU A 204 9.06 14.09 -3.38
CA GLU A 204 9.31 13.75 -4.79
C GLU A 204 10.46 14.58 -5.37
N LYS A 205 10.47 15.89 -5.10
CA LYS A 205 11.57 16.77 -5.49
C LYS A 205 12.89 16.33 -4.84
N ALA A 206 12.87 16.09 -3.53
CA ALA A 206 14.04 15.67 -2.79
C ALA A 206 14.60 14.32 -3.30
N LEU A 207 13.75 13.36 -3.66
CA LEU A 207 14.14 12.09 -4.26
C LEU A 207 14.85 12.26 -5.60
N SER A 208 14.34 13.17 -6.45
CA SER A 208 14.97 13.47 -7.74
C SER A 208 16.34 14.12 -7.60
N GLU A 209 16.57 14.85 -6.50
CA GLU A 209 17.80 15.58 -6.20
C GLU A 209 18.75 14.83 -5.24
N ASP A 210 18.37 13.62 -4.81
CA ASP A 210 19.08 12.83 -3.78
C ASP A 210 19.31 13.59 -2.45
N LYS A 211 18.28 14.34 -2.02
CA LYS A 211 18.28 15.16 -0.81
C LYS A 211 17.21 14.70 0.18
N LYS A 212 17.26 15.28 1.39
CA LYS A 212 16.19 15.12 2.38
C LYS A 212 15.03 16.08 2.10
N PRO A 213 13.77 15.65 2.34
CA PRO A 213 12.60 16.52 2.26
C PRO A 213 12.66 17.66 3.28
N SER A 214 11.97 18.76 2.98
CA SER A 214 11.88 19.94 3.85
C SER A 214 11.12 19.63 5.15
N SER A 215 11.68 20.03 6.29
CA SER A 215 11.01 19.87 7.58
C SER A 215 9.78 20.77 7.77
N LYS A 216 9.64 21.85 6.96
CA LYS A 216 8.54 22.81 7.11
C LYS A 216 7.17 22.23 6.75
N ALA A 217 7.15 21.24 5.86
CA ALA A 217 5.93 20.55 5.44
C ALA A 217 5.61 19.34 6.35
N TYR A 218 6.42 19.09 7.38
CA TYR A 218 6.22 17.97 8.30
C TYR A 218 5.55 18.43 9.59
N VAL A 219 4.28 18.08 9.75
CA VAL A 219 3.48 18.36 10.95
C VAL A 219 2.96 17.03 11.50
N PRO A 220 3.66 16.42 12.47
CA PRO A 220 3.39 15.06 12.92
C PRO A 220 2.01 14.95 13.57
N THR A 221 1.35 13.82 13.31
CA THR A 221 0.07 13.46 13.93
C THR A 221 0.28 12.74 15.27
N VAL A 222 -0.82 12.44 15.97
CA VAL A 222 -0.80 11.59 17.18
C VAL A 222 -0.26 10.20 16.84
N ALA A 223 -0.79 9.56 15.79
CA ALA A 223 -0.34 8.25 15.33
C ALA A 223 1.17 8.22 14.99
N GLN A 224 1.72 9.30 14.41
CA GLN A 224 3.15 9.43 14.17
C GLN A 224 3.94 9.40 15.48
N GLN A 225 3.49 10.16 16.48
CA GLN A 225 4.17 10.21 17.77
C GLN A 225 4.03 8.92 18.58
N ASP A 226 2.88 8.27 18.52
CA ASP A 226 2.68 6.96 19.17
C ASP A 226 3.61 5.91 18.56
N LEU A 227 3.71 5.87 17.23
CA LEU A 227 4.66 4.99 16.55
C LEU A 227 6.12 5.35 16.90
N LYS A 228 6.46 6.64 16.92
CA LYS A 228 7.81 7.09 17.30
C LYS A 228 8.16 6.67 18.72
N ASN A 229 7.25 6.84 19.67
CA ASN A 229 7.42 6.43 21.06
C ASN A 229 7.55 4.91 21.19
N PHE A 230 6.75 4.15 20.44
CA PHE A 230 6.89 2.70 20.35
C PHE A 230 8.27 2.28 19.82
N LEU A 231 8.74 2.88 18.74
CA LEU A 231 10.07 2.60 18.17
C LEU A 231 11.20 3.00 19.14
N HIS A 232 11.10 4.15 19.79
CA HIS A 232 12.05 4.55 20.84
C HIS A 232 12.10 3.52 21.97
N TYR A 233 10.94 3.07 22.47
CA TYR A 233 10.86 2.02 23.48
C TYR A 233 11.57 0.74 23.00
N LYS A 234 11.24 0.25 21.81
CA LYS A 234 11.84 -0.97 21.25
C LYS A 234 13.36 -0.86 21.07
N ILE A 235 13.84 0.24 20.51
CA ILE A 235 15.28 0.49 20.31
C ILE A 235 16.01 0.54 21.65
N LEU A 236 15.46 1.25 22.65
CA LEU A 236 16.09 1.40 23.96
C LEU A 236 16.07 0.10 24.76
N ALA A 237 14.95 -0.61 24.77
CA ALA A 237 14.80 -1.90 25.45
C ALA A 237 15.79 -2.93 24.89
N LEU A 238 15.85 -3.09 23.56
CA LEU A 238 16.80 -3.99 22.92
C LEU A 238 18.24 -3.53 23.09
N THR A 239 18.52 -2.22 23.01
CA THR A 239 19.88 -1.71 23.27
C THR A 239 20.32 -2.07 24.68
N LYS A 240 19.47 -1.87 25.69
CA LYS A 240 19.77 -2.25 27.08
C LYS A 240 20.08 -3.73 27.21
N GLU A 241 19.35 -4.57 26.47
CA GLU A 241 19.51 -6.02 26.49
C GLU A 241 20.77 -6.51 25.77
N VAL A 242 21.04 -6.06 24.54
CA VAL A 242 22.13 -6.62 23.71
C VAL A 242 23.39 -5.75 23.62
N ARG A 243 23.30 -4.46 23.94
CA ARG A 243 24.35 -3.43 23.80
C ARG A 243 24.29 -2.43 24.97
N GLY A 244 24.28 -2.93 26.20
CA GLY A 244 24.05 -2.11 27.40
C GLY A 244 24.98 -0.89 27.53
N SER A 245 26.23 -0.99 27.05
CA SER A 245 27.19 0.13 26.99
C SER A 245 26.69 1.34 26.20
N ASP A 246 25.85 1.10 25.19
CA ASP A 246 25.40 2.11 24.25
C ASP A 246 24.06 2.72 24.67
N PHE A 247 23.46 2.24 25.77
CA PHE A 247 22.13 2.66 26.21
C PHE A 247 22.06 4.18 26.42
N ASN A 248 22.98 4.76 27.18
CA ASN A 248 23.00 6.19 27.46
C ASN A 248 23.24 7.02 26.18
N LEU A 249 24.04 6.49 25.25
CA LEU A 249 24.24 7.12 23.94
C LEU A 249 22.93 7.13 23.14
N GLN A 250 22.18 6.02 23.12
CA GLN A 250 20.89 5.95 22.44
C GLN A 250 19.84 6.87 23.10
N VAL A 251 19.79 6.94 24.43
CA VAL A 251 18.90 7.89 25.14
C VAL A 251 19.19 9.33 24.73
N LYS A 252 20.48 9.72 24.66
CA LYS A 252 20.89 11.05 24.22
C LYS A 252 20.50 11.34 22.77
N ASN A 253 20.65 10.35 21.88
CA ASN A 253 20.39 10.50 20.45
C ASN A 253 18.89 10.56 20.15
N LEU A 254 18.10 9.66 20.75
CA LEU A 254 16.66 9.54 20.49
C LEU A 254 15.83 10.61 21.21
N LYS A 255 16.32 11.12 22.35
CA LYS A 255 15.59 12.06 23.22
C LYS A 255 14.15 11.59 23.49
N PRO A 256 13.98 10.35 24.03
CA PRO A 256 12.66 9.77 24.25
C PRO A 256 11.84 10.57 25.27
N MET A 257 10.52 10.47 25.17
CA MET A 257 9.63 11.01 26.20
C MET A 257 9.86 10.31 27.56
N PRO A 258 9.64 10.98 28.70
CA PRO A 258 9.81 10.37 30.03
C PRO A 258 9.03 9.05 30.22
N GLU A 259 7.84 8.96 29.64
CA GLU A 259 6.97 7.78 29.68
C GLU A 259 7.62 6.58 28.99
N VAL A 260 8.34 6.81 27.89
CA VAL A 260 9.10 5.77 27.19
C VAL A 260 10.24 5.26 28.06
N LEU A 261 10.98 6.14 28.74
CA LEU A 261 12.06 5.74 29.64
C LEU A 261 11.54 4.92 30.82
N LYS A 262 10.41 5.32 31.40
CA LYS A 262 9.71 4.55 32.44
C LYS A 262 9.34 3.15 31.94
N LYS A 263 8.75 3.05 30.74
CA LYS A 263 8.37 1.78 30.13
C LYS A 263 9.58 0.85 29.87
N VAL A 264 10.76 1.39 29.56
CA VAL A 264 12.00 0.61 29.40
C VAL A 264 12.52 0.01 30.72
N SER A 265 12.18 0.59 31.87
CA SER A 265 12.54 0.03 33.18
C SER A 265 11.54 -0.99 33.71
N GLU A 266 10.33 -1.04 33.15
CA GLU A 266 9.30 -2.00 33.53
C GLU A 266 9.65 -3.42 33.01
N PRO A 267 9.19 -4.48 33.70
CA PRO A 267 9.33 -5.84 33.21
C PRO A 267 8.72 -5.98 31.80
N LYS A 268 9.39 -6.75 30.94
CA LYS A 268 8.89 -7.02 29.59
C LYS A 268 7.56 -7.76 29.68
N GLY A 269 6.54 -7.24 29.01
CA GLY A 269 5.25 -7.93 28.88
C GLY A 269 5.41 -9.26 28.14
N ASN A 270 4.57 -10.23 28.48
CA ASN A 270 4.51 -11.55 27.83
C ASN A 270 3.44 -11.64 26.72
N VAL A 271 2.75 -10.53 26.42
CA VAL A 271 1.67 -10.48 25.43
C VAL A 271 2.02 -9.43 24.38
N VAL A 272 1.83 -9.79 23.11
CA VAL A 272 1.86 -8.87 21.96
C VAL A 272 0.47 -8.91 21.32
N ILE A 273 -0.12 -7.74 21.12
CA ILE A 273 -1.40 -7.59 20.44
C ILE A 273 -1.14 -6.96 19.07
N LEU A 274 -1.48 -7.70 18.02
CA LEU A 274 -1.46 -7.21 16.64
C LEU A 274 -2.90 -7.09 16.17
N ILE A 275 -3.32 -5.88 15.80
CA ILE A 275 -4.64 -5.61 15.23
C ILE A 275 -4.45 -5.30 13.75
N GLU A 276 -5.20 -5.99 12.90
CA GLU A 276 -5.22 -5.75 11.46
C GLU A 276 -6.61 -5.31 11.05
N GLU A 277 -6.69 -4.12 10.47
CA GLU A 277 -7.92 -3.59 9.90
C GLU A 277 -7.63 -3.03 8.52
N GLY A 278 -8.50 -3.31 7.55
CA GLY A 278 -8.50 -2.60 6.26
C GLY A 278 -7.23 -2.73 5.41
N LEU A 279 -6.40 -3.76 5.62
CA LEU A 279 -5.12 -3.91 4.90
C LEU A 279 -5.29 -3.87 3.37
N ILE A 280 -6.36 -4.46 2.83
CA ILE A 280 -6.71 -4.27 1.41
C ILE A 280 -7.78 -3.18 1.33
N PRO A 281 -7.44 -1.96 0.87
CA PRO A 281 -8.42 -0.90 0.75
C PRO A 281 -9.53 -1.28 -0.25
N GLN A 282 -10.77 -0.89 0.06
CA GLN A 282 -11.87 -1.10 -0.87
C GLN A 282 -11.65 -0.27 -2.13
N LYS A 283 -11.74 -0.93 -3.29
CA LYS A 283 -11.75 -0.27 -4.60
C LYS A 283 -13.20 -0.02 -4.98
N VAL A 284 -13.57 1.23 -5.17
CA VAL A 284 -14.85 1.66 -5.69
C VAL A 284 -14.67 2.17 -7.11
N GLY A 285 -15.59 1.81 -8.00
CA GLY A 285 -15.63 2.39 -9.34
C GLY A 285 -15.94 3.88 -9.23
N LYS A 286 -15.03 4.73 -9.70
CA LYS A 286 -15.31 6.16 -9.83
C LYS A 286 -15.44 6.50 -11.31
N PRO A 287 -16.54 7.14 -11.73
CA PRO A 287 -16.67 7.55 -13.12
C PRO A 287 -15.58 8.58 -13.45
N PHE A 288 -14.78 8.27 -14.46
CA PHE A 288 -13.86 9.18 -15.10
C PHE A 288 -14.41 9.52 -16.48
N ASN A 289 -14.62 10.81 -16.71
CA ASN A 289 -15.14 11.33 -17.96
C ASN A 289 -13.98 11.93 -18.74
N PHE A 290 -13.50 11.21 -19.76
CA PHE A 290 -12.61 11.79 -20.77
C PHE A 290 -13.47 12.45 -21.85
N GLY A 291 -13.71 13.73 -21.68
CA GLY A 291 -14.39 14.61 -22.63
C GLY A 291 -14.08 16.07 -22.33
N LEU A 292 -14.20 16.95 -23.32
CA LEU A 292 -13.96 18.39 -23.17
C LEU A 292 -14.74 19.00 -22.01
N LYS A 293 -15.97 18.55 -21.79
CA LYS A 293 -16.82 18.98 -20.69
C LYS A 293 -16.19 18.69 -19.32
N GLY A 294 -15.67 17.47 -19.11
CA GLY A 294 -14.96 17.11 -17.88
C GLY A 294 -13.68 17.93 -17.66
N ALA A 295 -12.91 18.18 -18.73
CA ALA A 295 -11.73 19.04 -18.67
C ALA A 295 -12.09 20.50 -18.34
N VAL A 296 -13.13 21.06 -18.96
CA VAL A 296 -13.64 22.41 -18.70
C VAL A 296 -14.20 22.53 -17.28
N ASP A 297 -14.92 21.53 -16.79
CA ASP A 297 -15.52 21.54 -15.45
C ASP A 297 -14.47 21.43 -14.34
N SER A 298 -13.35 20.73 -14.61
CA SER A 298 -12.25 20.54 -13.65
C SER A 298 -11.35 21.76 -13.43
N VAL A 299 -11.48 22.81 -14.26
CA VAL A 299 -10.61 23.99 -14.21
C VAL A 299 -11.31 25.14 -13.51
N GLU A 300 -10.79 25.63 -12.38
CA GLU A 300 -11.48 26.69 -11.60
C GLU A 300 -11.48 28.07 -12.28
N SER A 301 -10.49 28.36 -13.13
CA SER A 301 -10.33 29.67 -13.78
C SER A 301 -11.31 29.90 -14.93
N PRO A 302 -12.16 30.96 -14.89
CA PRO A 302 -13.10 31.27 -15.97
C PRO A 302 -12.44 31.52 -17.33
N ALA A 303 -11.26 32.14 -17.34
CA ALA A 303 -10.51 32.41 -18.58
C ALA A 303 -9.95 31.12 -19.20
N ALA A 304 -9.48 30.19 -18.36
CA ALA A 304 -9.00 28.90 -18.82
C ALA A 304 -10.17 27.99 -19.27
N LYS A 305 -11.34 28.04 -18.60
CA LYS A 305 -12.57 27.40 -19.09
C LYS A 305 -12.95 27.89 -20.49
N ALA A 306 -12.96 29.21 -20.70
CA ALA A 306 -13.29 29.81 -21.99
C ALA A 306 -12.26 29.43 -23.08
N PHE A 307 -10.96 29.42 -22.74
CA PHE A 307 -9.90 29.01 -23.65
C PHE A 307 -10.03 27.54 -24.07
N ILE A 308 -10.24 26.62 -23.13
CA ILE A 308 -10.40 25.18 -23.40
C ILE A 308 -11.70 24.92 -24.20
N ALA A 309 -12.80 25.57 -23.84
CA ALA A 309 -14.06 25.44 -24.56
C ALA A 309 -13.97 25.94 -26.01
N THR A 310 -13.15 26.95 -26.28
CA THR A 310 -13.04 27.56 -27.62
C THR A 310 -11.98 26.86 -28.48
N ILE A 311 -10.76 26.72 -27.96
CA ILE A 311 -9.62 26.18 -28.72
C ILE A 311 -9.54 24.66 -28.58
N GLY A 312 -9.76 24.12 -27.38
CA GLY A 312 -9.73 22.68 -27.14
C GLY A 312 -10.78 21.94 -27.96
N THR A 313 -11.99 22.50 -28.08
CA THR A 313 -13.06 21.94 -28.91
C THR A 313 -12.69 21.89 -30.38
N ALA A 314 -12.13 22.98 -30.92
CA ALA A 314 -11.70 23.02 -32.32
C ALA A 314 -10.56 22.04 -32.61
N VAL A 315 -9.56 21.95 -31.73
CA VAL A 315 -8.42 21.04 -31.86
C VAL A 315 -8.85 19.58 -31.81
N LEU A 316 -9.68 19.20 -30.82
CA LEU A 316 -10.15 17.82 -30.68
C LEU A 316 -11.14 17.42 -31.79
N THR A 317 -11.99 18.34 -32.26
CA THR A 317 -12.86 18.11 -33.42
C THR A 317 -12.02 17.87 -34.68
N SER A 318 -10.99 18.69 -34.89
CA SER A 318 -10.05 18.52 -36.01
C SER A 318 -9.30 17.20 -35.93
N PHE A 319 -8.82 16.80 -34.74
CA PHE A 319 -8.17 15.52 -34.52
C PHE A 319 -9.11 14.32 -34.77
N ALA A 320 -10.35 14.37 -34.26
CA ALA A 320 -11.33 13.30 -34.48
C ALA A 320 -11.67 13.14 -35.98
N MET A 321 -11.85 14.27 -36.69
CA MET A 321 -12.14 14.26 -38.12
C MET A 321 -10.94 13.77 -38.95
N ASN A 322 -9.74 14.32 -38.70
CA ASN A 322 -8.58 14.11 -39.57
C ASN A 322 -7.71 12.91 -39.19
N THR A 323 -7.67 12.54 -37.90
CA THR A 323 -6.80 11.46 -37.39
C THR A 323 -7.58 10.19 -37.07
N LEU A 324 -8.78 10.32 -36.47
CA LEU A 324 -9.62 9.15 -36.15
C LEU A 324 -10.57 8.75 -37.28
N GLY A 325 -10.56 9.49 -38.39
CA GLY A 325 -11.36 9.17 -39.58
C GLY A 325 -12.86 9.33 -39.35
N MET A 326 -13.29 10.17 -38.40
CA MET A 326 -14.72 10.46 -38.17
C MET A 326 -15.31 11.39 -39.24
N GLN A 327 -14.62 11.60 -40.35
CA GLN A 327 -15.17 12.24 -41.54
C GLN A 327 -16.10 11.29 -42.30
N PRO A 328 -17.24 11.76 -42.82
CA PRO A 328 -18.06 10.97 -43.72
C PRO A 328 -17.26 10.62 -44.98
N ASN A 329 -17.35 9.36 -45.42
CA ASN A 329 -16.63 8.85 -46.60
C ASN A 329 -16.94 9.57 -47.93
N LYS A 330 -17.93 10.48 -47.97
CA LYS A 330 -18.28 11.31 -49.13
C LYS A 330 -18.80 12.67 -48.68
N ILE A 331 -17.92 13.68 -48.65
CA ILE A 331 -18.31 15.08 -48.50
C ILE A 331 -18.61 15.59 -49.92
N GLN A 332 -19.89 15.77 -50.26
CA GLN A 332 -20.31 16.10 -51.62
C GLN A 332 -20.50 17.61 -51.85
N ASP A 333 -20.66 18.38 -50.77
CA ASP A 333 -20.87 19.83 -50.81
C ASP A 333 -20.50 20.51 -49.47
N ALA A 334 -20.57 21.84 -49.43
CA ALA A 334 -20.30 22.62 -48.23
C ALA A 334 -21.30 22.36 -47.09
N GLY A 335 -22.55 21.99 -47.40
CA GLY A 335 -23.59 21.71 -46.40
C GLY A 335 -23.33 20.41 -45.63
N SER A 336 -22.92 19.36 -46.35
CA SER A 336 -22.52 18.07 -45.80
C SER A 336 -21.24 18.17 -44.97
N PHE A 337 -20.30 19.04 -45.35
CA PHE A 337 -19.13 19.36 -44.50
C PHE A 337 -19.54 20.02 -43.19
N VAL A 338 -20.38 21.06 -43.23
CA VAL A 338 -20.83 21.78 -42.03
C VAL A 338 -21.63 20.86 -41.11
N PHE A 339 -22.53 20.04 -41.66
CA PHE A 339 -23.28 19.06 -40.89
C PHE A 339 -22.37 18.02 -40.21
N ALA A 340 -21.38 17.50 -40.94
CA ALA A 340 -20.41 16.54 -40.40
C ALA A 340 -19.49 17.16 -39.34
N TYR A 341 -19.05 18.40 -39.57
CA TYR A 341 -18.25 19.17 -38.62
C TYR A 341 -19.05 19.43 -37.34
N GLU A 342 -20.29 19.91 -37.42
CA GLU A 342 -21.14 20.15 -36.26
C GLU A 342 -21.53 18.86 -35.53
N THR A 343 -21.80 17.77 -36.26
CA THR A 343 -22.08 16.45 -35.66
C THR A 343 -20.86 15.89 -34.95
N THR A 344 -19.66 16.03 -35.53
CA THR A 344 -18.40 15.60 -34.90
C THR A 344 -18.04 16.52 -33.72
N ARG A 345 -18.27 17.83 -33.85
CA ARG A 345 -18.09 18.80 -32.76
C ARG A 345 -18.99 18.46 -31.59
N LEU A 346 -20.29 18.24 -31.84
CA LEU A 346 -21.26 17.77 -30.86
C LEU A 346 -20.83 16.44 -30.25
N GLY A 347 -20.39 15.49 -31.08
CA GLY A 347 -19.84 14.21 -30.62
C GLY A 347 -18.61 14.39 -29.72
N VAL A 348 -17.70 15.29 -30.03
CA VAL A 348 -16.48 15.53 -29.25
C VAL A 348 -16.75 16.35 -27.97
N THR A 349 -17.77 17.23 -27.98
CA THR A 349 -18.21 17.97 -26.79
C THR A 349 -19.11 17.18 -25.86
N GLU A 350 -19.98 16.30 -26.39
CA GLU A 350 -20.99 15.55 -25.64
C GLU A 350 -20.61 14.08 -25.41
N ALA A 351 -19.85 13.44 -26.31
CA ALA A 351 -19.32 12.09 -26.07
C ALA A 351 -18.08 12.20 -25.17
N ALA A 352 -18.34 12.36 -23.88
CA ALA A 352 -17.38 11.94 -22.88
C ALA A 352 -17.29 10.42 -22.95
N VAL A 353 -16.09 9.88 -23.15
CA VAL A 353 -15.85 8.48 -22.82
C VAL A 353 -15.86 8.40 -21.30
N ALA A 354 -17.01 8.00 -20.77
CA ALA A 354 -17.18 7.71 -19.36
C ALA A 354 -16.74 6.27 -19.13
N PHE A 355 -15.71 6.08 -18.32
CA PHE A 355 -15.32 4.76 -17.85
C PHE A 355 -15.05 4.82 -16.35
N GLU A 356 -15.34 3.74 -15.66
CA GLU A 356 -15.05 3.65 -14.24
C GLU A 356 -13.60 3.25 -14.04
N LEU A 357 -12.83 4.13 -13.37
CA LEU A 357 -11.54 3.74 -12.85
C LEU A 357 -11.71 3.22 -11.42
N PRO A 358 -11.09 2.07 -11.07
CA PRO A 358 -11.07 1.61 -9.71
C PRO A 358 -10.25 2.59 -8.86
N MET A 359 -10.93 3.33 -8.00
CA MET A 359 -10.34 4.25 -7.05
C MET A 359 -10.44 3.65 -5.64
N ILE A 360 -9.50 3.96 -4.77
CA ILE A 360 -9.63 3.54 -3.38
C ILE A 360 -10.60 4.44 -2.66
N GLU A 361 -11.57 3.81 -1.99
CA GLU A 361 -12.50 4.48 -1.12
C GLU A 361 -11.74 5.17 0.01
N LYS A 362 -12.07 6.44 0.30
CA LYS A 362 -11.47 7.14 1.42
C LYS A 362 -11.87 6.43 2.71
N SER A 363 -10.94 5.67 3.27
CA SER A 363 -11.08 5.16 4.64
C SER A 363 -11.24 6.32 5.62
N THR A 364 -12.06 6.09 6.64
CA THR A 364 -12.21 6.99 7.78
C THR A 364 -10.84 7.27 8.40
N LYS A 365 -10.60 8.53 8.77
CA LYS A 365 -9.36 8.97 9.43
C LYS A 365 -9.36 8.40 10.85
N VAL A 366 -8.92 7.15 11.03
CA VAL A 366 -8.68 6.64 12.38
C VAL A 366 -7.37 7.26 12.86
N LYS A 367 -7.47 8.12 13.87
CA LYS A 367 -6.36 8.97 14.32
C LYS A 367 -5.74 8.50 15.64
N ASP A 368 -6.42 7.63 16.37
CA ASP A 368 -6.04 7.20 17.71
C ASP A 368 -6.64 5.81 17.96
N PHE A 369 -5.78 4.82 18.20
CA PHE A 369 -6.17 3.48 18.60
C PHE A 369 -5.62 3.23 19.99
N GLN A 370 -6.46 2.68 20.87
CA GLN A 370 -6.08 2.42 22.26
C GLN A 370 -6.57 1.04 22.66
N VAL A 371 -5.75 0.32 23.43
CA VAL A 371 -6.15 -0.91 24.11
C VAL A 371 -6.52 -0.58 25.53
N PHE A 372 -7.74 -0.99 25.91
CA PHE A 372 -8.22 -0.99 27.27
C PHE A 372 -8.16 -2.42 27.81
N ILE A 373 -7.41 -2.64 28.87
CA ILE A 373 -7.41 -3.88 29.63
C ILE A 373 -8.41 -3.70 30.77
N LEU A 374 -9.47 -4.51 30.76
CA LEU A 374 -10.56 -4.43 31.73
C LEU A 374 -10.44 -5.57 32.77
N ASP A 375 -10.91 -5.32 33.99
CA ASP A 375 -11.14 -6.37 34.99
C ASP A 375 -12.45 -7.14 34.73
N ASP A 376 -12.74 -8.13 35.57
CA ASP A 376 -13.96 -8.95 35.53
C ASP A 376 -15.26 -8.16 35.73
N LYS A 377 -15.15 -6.93 36.28
CA LYS A 377 -16.25 -6.01 36.53
C LYS A 377 -16.37 -4.92 35.45
N GLY A 378 -15.48 -4.93 34.45
CA GLY A 378 -15.45 -3.95 33.36
C GLY A 378 -14.70 -2.66 33.67
N ASN A 379 -13.99 -2.56 34.80
CA ASN A 379 -13.17 -1.38 35.12
C ASN A 379 -11.87 -1.40 34.32
N VAL A 380 -11.42 -0.23 33.85
CA VAL A 380 -10.15 -0.09 33.12
C VAL A 380 -8.97 -0.25 34.08
N LEU A 381 -8.24 -1.35 33.95
CA LEU A 381 -6.98 -1.62 34.67
C LEU A 381 -5.79 -0.92 34.01
N LYS A 382 -5.79 -0.88 32.67
CA LYS A 382 -4.70 -0.31 31.89
C LYS A 382 -5.20 0.22 30.56
N GLN A 383 -4.61 1.31 30.12
CA GLN A 383 -4.85 1.93 28.82
C GLN A 383 -3.49 2.17 28.16
N GLU A 384 -3.32 1.68 26.94
CA GLU A 384 -2.08 1.85 26.16
C GLU A 384 -2.42 2.28 24.73
N PRO A 385 -1.69 3.27 24.17
CA PRO A 385 -1.83 3.61 22.76
C PRO A 385 -1.34 2.45 21.89
N LEU A 386 -2.02 2.23 20.76
CA LEU A 386 -1.61 1.32 19.71
C LEU A 386 -0.93 2.11 18.59
N ALA A 387 0.33 1.80 18.36
CA ALA A 387 1.07 2.35 17.24
C ALA A 387 0.53 1.80 15.91
N ILE A 388 0.14 2.69 15.00
CA ILE A 388 -0.21 2.34 13.63
C ILE A 388 1.09 2.15 12.85
N ILE A 389 1.31 0.96 12.29
CA ILE A 389 2.58 0.59 11.63
C ILE A 389 2.47 0.46 10.10
N SER A 390 1.28 0.70 9.52
CA SER A 390 1.04 0.53 8.08
C SER A 390 0.33 1.76 7.48
N GLU A 391 0.94 2.28 6.42
CA GLU A 391 0.52 3.38 5.56
C GLU A 391 -0.10 2.88 4.24
N ASN A 392 -0.11 1.57 4.01
CA ASN A 392 -0.37 0.94 2.71
C ASN A 392 -1.77 1.24 2.13
N GLY A 393 -2.76 1.53 2.99
CA GLY A 393 -4.09 1.98 2.54
C GLY A 393 -4.08 3.38 1.92
N GLU A 394 -3.05 4.18 2.20
CA GLU A 394 -2.84 5.52 1.64
C GLU A 394 -1.87 5.55 0.48
N ILE A 395 -0.90 4.63 0.45
CA ILE A 395 -0.04 4.36 -0.71
C ILE A 395 -0.88 4.26 -1.98
N ALA A 396 -1.94 3.48 -1.93
CA ALA A 396 -2.73 3.24 -3.13
C ALA A 396 -3.66 4.42 -3.52
N LYS A 397 -3.62 5.54 -2.77
CA LYS A 397 -4.28 6.82 -3.09
C LYS A 397 -3.37 7.80 -3.85
N VAL A 398 -2.05 7.59 -3.85
CA VAL A 398 -1.05 8.47 -4.48
C VAL A 398 -0.78 8.07 -5.93
#